data_AF-A0A847JQV9-F1
#
_entry.id   AF-A0A847JQV9-F1
#
_cell.length_a   1.000
_cell.length_b   1.000
_cell.length_c   1.000
_cell.angle_alpha   90.00
_cell.angle_beta   90.00
_cell.angle_gamma   90.00
#
_symmetry.space_group_name_H-M   'P 1'
#
loop_
_entity.id
_entity.type
_entity.pdbx_description
1 polymer ?
#
loop_
_entity_poly.entity_id
_entity_poly.type
_entity_poly.pdbx_seq_one_letter_code
_entity_poly.pdbx_strand_id
1 'polypeptide(L)'
;ENGIGGGEYFQFGWIDDGIGLGITSISDAVATGSDLANSVLDARSQINAVIGMGWLTHLGPFEARLGVNVRGFYRIETSSDGWEFGPISEALISNADIYSVIQTDKLMGGLGFAIDAGGTLAFGPFSVGLMVRDLADRFAMKESSIKEIADKYMVPMGGLDYYTISPIYTAGFSLALDQDSLLPVTLFVEADDPLSLFSLLPSNIQEIPSKMHFGLEIGILKFSTLRIGFNQGCFSAGVGIHLLFLDLNAAMFTEPLDIAGSKTKRSGLVLQGAIKF
;
A
#
# COMPACT_ATOMS: atom_id res chain seq x y z
N GLU A 1 -12.95 -14.15 15.73
CA GLU A 1 -11.55 -14.37 15.33
C GLU A 1 -10.78 -13.11 15.69
N ASN A 2 -9.68 -13.24 16.42
CA ASN A 2 -8.84 -12.11 16.79
C ASN A 2 -7.57 -12.16 15.93
N GLY A 3 -7.10 -11.00 15.48
CA GLY A 3 -5.87 -10.89 14.71
C GLY A 3 -4.97 -9.81 15.29
N ILE A 4 -3.67 -10.08 15.36
CA ILE A 4 -2.64 -9.08 15.64
C ILE A 4 -1.71 -9.01 14.44
N GLY A 5 -1.35 -7.81 14.01
CA GLY A 5 -0.45 -7.63 12.90
C GLY A 5 0.42 -6.41 13.08
N GLY A 6 1.54 -6.43 12.39
CA GLY A 6 2.49 -5.33 12.31
C GLY A 6 3.04 -5.25 10.90
N GLY A 7 3.55 -4.10 10.54
CA GLY A 7 4.21 -3.91 9.26
C GLY A 7 5.26 -2.83 9.34
N GLU A 8 6.15 -2.84 8.36
CA GLU A 8 7.18 -1.84 8.17
C GLU A 8 7.10 -1.28 6.75
N TYR A 9 7.39 0.01 6.62
CA TYR A 9 7.49 0.69 5.33
C TYR A 9 8.74 1.57 5.34
N PHE A 10 9.67 1.26 4.45
CA PHE A 10 10.86 2.06 4.20
C PHE A 10 10.87 2.52 2.75
N GLN A 11 11.21 3.78 2.52
CA GLN A 11 11.30 4.34 1.18
C GLN A 11 12.46 5.32 1.08
N PHE A 12 13.19 5.21 -0.03
CA PHE A 12 14.11 6.22 -0.51
C PHE A 12 13.73 6.60 -1.92
N GLY A 13 13.79 7.89 -2.24
CA GLY A 13 13.44 8.40 -3.54
C GLY A 13 14.30 9.59 -3.92
N TRP A 14 14.54 9.74 -5.22
CA TRP A 14 15.19 10.90 -5.82
C TRP A 14 14.38 11.31 -7.04
N ILE A 15 14.14 12.61 -7.19
CA ILE A 15 13.40 13.18 -8.31
C ILE A 15 14.19 14.36 -8.84
N ASP A 16 14.39 14.42 -10.15
CA ASP A 16 15.00 15.54 -10.84
C ASP A 16 14.50 15.63 -12.28
N ASP A 17 14.21 16.85 -12.74
CA ASP A 17 13.72 17.17 -14.10
C ASP A 17 12.63 16.21 -14.63
N GLY A 18 11.67 15.86 -13.76
CA GLY A 18 10.56 14.96 -14.09
C GLY A 18 10.92 13.47 -14.07
N ILE A 19 12.18 13.08 -13.89
CA ILE A 19 12.60 11.70 -13.69
C ILE A 19 12.56 11.37 -12.19
N GLY A 20 12.05 10.19 -11.85
CA GLY A 20 12.02 9.68 -10.48
C GLY A 20 12.70 8.32 -10.37
N LEU A 21 13.52 8.14 -9.34
CA LEU A 21 14.05 6.85 -8.89
C LEU A 21 13.56 6.60 -7.48
N GLY A 22 13.24 5.34 -7.17
CA GLY A 22 12.81 4.98 -5.82
C GLY A 22 13.12 3.54 -5.46
N ILE A 23 13.38 3.31 -4.18
CA ILE A 23 13.41 1.98 -3.58
C ILE A 23 12.40 2.00 -2.44
N THR A 24 11.54 0.98 -2.38
CA THR A 24 10.65 0.76 -1.23
C THR A 24 10.80 -0.65 -0.70
N SER A 25 10.71 -0.81 0.61
CA SER A 25 10.58 -2.09 1.29
C SER A 25 9.30 -2.06 2.11
N ILE A 26 8.43 -3.02 1.89
CA ILE A 26 7.17 -3.17 2.61
C ILE A 26 7.18 -4.56 3.21
N SER A 27 6.95 -4.68 4.51
CA SER A 27 6.67 -5.97 5.14
C SER A 27 5.40 -5.86 5.94
N ASP A 28 4.54 -6.86 5.83
CA ASP A 28 3.32 -7.00 6.60
C ASP A 28 3.29 -8.41 7.19
N ALA A 29 2.94 -8.53 8.46
CA ALA A 29 2.77 -9.80 9.13
C ALA A 29 1.50 -9.77 9.96
N VAL A 30 0.66 -10.79 9.83
CA VAL A 30 -0.60 -10.92 10.55
C VAL A 30 -0.73 -12.32 11.10
N ALA A 31 -0.93 -12.42 12.42
CA ALA A 31 -1.26 -13.65 13.10
C ALA A 31 -2.78 -13.70 13.36
N THR A 32 -3.42 -14.79 12.94
CA THR A 32 -4.86 -15.02 13.13
C THR A 32 -5.15 -16.43 13.63
N GLY A 33 -6.11 -16.57 14.55
CA GLY A 33 -6.56 -17.86 15.07
C GLY A 33 -7.66 -17.74 16.12
N SER A 34 -8.17 -18.88 16.59
CA SER A 34 -9.12 -18.95 17.72
C SER A 34 -8.43 -18.74 19.07
N ASP A 35 -7.19 -19.17 19.16
CA ASP A 35 -6.31 -19.12 20.34
C ASP A 35 -4.84 -19.16 19.87
N LEU A 36 -3.90 -19.02 20.80
CA LEU A 36 -2.47 -18.94 20.49
C LEU A 36 -1.92 -20.23 19.82
N ALA A 37 -2.43 -21.40 20.21
CA ALA A 37 -1.95 -22.69 19.69
C ALA A 37 -2.46 -22.95 18.27
N ASN A 38 -3.65 -22.44 17.93
CA ASN A 38 -4.27 -22.54 16.62
C ASN A 38 -4.06 -21.28 15.76
N SER A 39 -3.13 -20.40 16.13
CA SER A 39 -2.84 -19.20 15.38
C SER A 39 -1.80 -19.45 14.28
N VAL A 40 -2.06 -18.92 13.10
CA VAL A 40 -1.17 -18.97 11.94
C VAL A 40 -0.69 -17.56 11.62
N LEU A 41 0.60 -17.43 11.34
CA LEU A 41 1.26 -16.21 10.86
C LEU A 41 1.33 -16.23 9.33
N ASP A 42 0.67 -15.27 8.69
CA ASP A 42 0.89 -14.92 7.29
C ASP A 42 1.79 -13.68 7.25
N ALA A 43 2.95 -13.81 6.61
CA ALA A 43 3.90 -12.72 6.45
C ALA A 43 4.25 -12.53 4.99
N ARG A 44 4.31 -11.28 4.56
CA ARG A 44 4.58 -10.87 3.18
C ARG A 44 5.57 -9.73 3.21
N SER A 45 6.60 -9.81 2.40
CA SER A 45 7.56 -8.74 2.21
C SER A 45 7.81 -8.51 0.73
N GLN A 46 7.95 -7.25 0.35
CA GLN A 46 8.22 -6.86 -1.02
C GLN A 46 9.19 -5.68 -1.06
N ILE A 47 10.27 -5.87 -1.80
CA ILE A 47 11.22 -4.80 -2.13
C ILE A 47 10.96 -4.39 -3.58
N ASN A 48 10.81 -3.10 -3.80
CA ASN A 48 10.55 -2.51 -5.10
C ASN A 48 11.67 -1.56 -5.47
N ALA A 49 12.09 -1.60 -6.73
CA ALA A 49 12.89 -0.58 -7.38
C ALA A 49 12.06 0.03 -8.51
N VAL A 50 11.95 1.35 -8.52
CA VAL A 50 11.10 2.10 -9.45
C VAL A 50 11.95 3.09 -10.22
N ILE A 51 11.73 3.16 -11.53
CA ILE A 51 12.14 4.26 -12.38
C ILE A 51 10.90 4.83 -13.07
N GLY A 52 10.72 6.14 -13.00
CA GLY A 52 9.56 6.80 -13.57
C GLY A 52 9.87 8.13 -14.22
N MET A 53 8.93 8.61 -15.00
CA MET A 53 8.96 9.92 -15.61
C MET A 53 7.58 10.58 -15.49
N GLY A 54 7.59 11.87 -15.21
CA GLY A 54 6.42 12.72 -15.10
C GLY A 54 6.54 13.95 -16.00
N TRP A 55 5.41 14.36 -16.57
CA TRP A 55 5.30 15.54 -17.41
C TRP A 55 4.20 16.45 -16.89
N LEU A 56 4.50 17.75 -16.88
CA LEU A 56 3.54 18.81 -16.57
C LEU A 56 3.36 19.67 -17.81
N THR A 57 2.13 19.80 -18.30
CA THR A 57 1.79 20.65 -19.45
C THR A 57 0.66 21.61 -19.09
N HIS A 58 0.84 22.89 -19.44
CA HIS A 58 -0.19 23.91 -19.29
C HIS A 58 -0.88 24.13 -20.64
N LEU A 59 -2.18 23.89 -20.70
CA LEU A 59 -3.01 24.06 -21.90
C LEU A 59 -4.08 25.11 -21.62
N GLY A 60 -3.69 26.39 -21.68
CA GLY A 60 -4.58 27.50 -21.35
C GLY A 60 -4.97 27.47 -19.86
N PRO A 61 -6.27 27.37 -19.51
CA PRO A 61 -6.70 27.31 -18.12
C PRO A 61 -6.58 25.89 -17.50
N PHE A 62 -6.13 24.91 -18.29
CA PHE A 62 -5.97 23.54 -17.86
C PHE A 62 -4.52 23.22 -17.52
N GLU A 63 -4.33 22.45 -16.45
CA GLU A 63 -3.05 21.87 -16.08
C GLU A 63 -3.13 20.35 -16.18
N ALA A 64 -2.33 19.76 -17.05
CA ALA A 64 -2.26 18.32 -17.25
C ALA A 64 -0.97 17.77 -16.67
N ARG A 65 -1.08 16.78 -15.78
CA ARG A 65 0.04 16.01 -15.23
C ARG A 65 -0.08 14.58 -15.72
N LEU A 66 1.00 14.03 -16.25
CA LEU A 66 1.07 12.65 -16.72
C LEU A 66 2.28 11.99 -16.08
N GLY A 67 2.18 10.71 -15.74
CA GLY A 67 3.27 9.95 -15.16
C GLY A 67 3.22 8.48 -15.57
N VAL A 68 4.40 7.91 -15.75
CA VAL A 68 4.59 6.47 -15.99
C VAL A 68 5.79 5.99 -15.19
N ASN A 69 5.73 4.78 -14.67
CA ASN A 69 6.89 4.14 -14.07
C ASN A 69 6.96 2.65 -14.39
N VAL A 70 8.17 2.12 -14.32
CA VAL A 70 8.47 0.70 -14.33
C VAL A 70 8.96 0.32 -12.95
N ARG A 71 8.34 -0.70 -12.36
CA ARG A 71 8.66 -1.24 -11.05
C ARG A 71 9.17 -2.67 -11.20
N GLY A 72 10.46 -2.88 -10.91
CA GLY A 72 10.99 -4.21 -10.64
C GLY A 72 10.84 -4.52 -9.16
N PHE A 73 10.40 -5.71 -8.81
CA PHE A 73 10.17 -6.06 -7.42
C PHE A 73 10.54 -7.50 -7.10
N TYR A 74 10.99 -7.72 -5.87
CA TYR A 74 11.15 -9.05 -5.29
C TYR A 74 10.11 -9.20 -4.19
N ARG A 75 9.29 -10.24 -4.29
CA ARG A 75 8.24 -10.57 -3.32
C ARG A 75 8.58 -11.89 -2.64
N ILE A 76 8.36 -11.95 -1.34
CA ILE A 76 8.45 -13.15 -0.53
C ILE A 76 7.25 -13.21 0.40
N GLU A 77 6.63 -14.38 0.52
CA GLU A 77 5.48 -14.60 1.40
C GLU A 77 5.53 -15.99 2.03
N THR A 78 4.92 -16.16 3.19
CA THR A 78 4.71 -17.47 3.78
C THR A 78 3.95 -18.38 2.81
N SER A 79 4.30 -19.67 2.73
CA SER A 79 3.55 -20.64 1.93
C SER A 79 2.09 -20.73 2.38
N SER A 80 1.23 -21.38 1.59
CA SER A 80 -0.23 -21.40 1.76
C SER A 80 -0.74 -21.80 3.15
N ASP A 81 0.04 -22.60 3.89
CA ASP A 81 -0.32 -23.10 5.21
C ASP A 81 0.05 -22.11 6.34
N GLY A 82 0.76 -21.02 6.00
CA GLY A 82 1.34 -20.06 6.94
C GLY A 82 2.35 -20.71 7.90
N TRP A 83 2.81 -19.95 8.90
CA TRP A 83 3.71 -20.46 9.94
C TRP A 83 2.96 -20.59 11.27
N GLU A 84 3.30 -21.60 12.07
CA GLU A 84 2.69 -21.78 13.39
C GLU A 84 3.09 -20.62 14.31
N PHE A 85 2.12 -19.78 14.70
CA PHE A 85 2.42 -18.57 15.48
C PHE A 85 2.72 -18.88 16.95
N GLY A 86 2.09 -19.91 17.52
CA GLY A 86 2.28 -20.31 18.92
C GLY A 86 3.76 -20.53 19.28
N PRO A 87 4.47 -21.43 18.60
CA PRO A 87 5.90 -21.66 18.81
C PRO A 87 6.77 -20.41 18.62
N ILE A 88 6.46 -19.58 17.61
CA ILE A 88 7.17 -18.31 17.36
C ILE A 88 7.01 -17.35 18.53
N SER A 89 5.78 -17.21 19.04
CA SER A 89 5.47 -16.33 20.17
C SER A 89 6.15 -16.78 21.46
N GLU A 90 6.20 -18.09 21.71
CA GLU A 90 6.86 -18.67 22.89
C GLU A 90 8.37 -18.44 22.82
N ALA A 91 8.99 -18.63 21.66
CA ALA A 91 10.41 -18.32 21.45
C ALA A 91 10.72 -16.84 21.70
N LEU A 92 9.85 -15.93 21.24
CA LEU A 92 10.02 -14.49 21.46
C LEU A 92 9.91 -14.10 22.95
N ILE A 93 8.92 -14.64 23.67
CA ILE A 93 8.69 -14.37 25.10
C ILE A 93 9.81 -14.95 25.96
N SER A 94 10.30 -16.14 25.61
CA SER A 94 11.37 -16.83 26.34
C SER A 94 12.77 -16.37 25.93
N ASN A 95 12.89 -15.45 24.96
CA ASN A 95 14.15 -15.02 24.36
C ASN A 95 15.00 -16.20 23.85
N ALA A 96 14.33 -17.22 23.31
CA ALA A 96 14.94 -18.38 22.66
C ALA A 96 15.30 -18.07 21.20
N ASP A 97 16.08 -18.96 20.58
CA ASP A 97 16.45 -18.83 19.18
C ASP A 97 15.26 -19.08 18.25
N ILE A 98 14.69 -18.01 17.70
CA ILE A 98 13.56 -18.06 16.76
C ILE A 98 13.92 -18.88 15.51
N TYR A 99 15.17 -18.82 15.05
CA TYR A 99 15.60 -19.57 13.86
C TYR A 99 15.39 -21.08 14.04
N SER A 100 15.65 -21.60 15.25
CA SER A 100 15.45 -23.02 15.54
C SER A 100 14.00 -23.49 15.35
N VAL A 101 13.04 -22.59 15.51
CA VAL A 101 11.60 -22.83 15.33
C VAL A 101 11.20 -22.74 13.85
N ILE A 102 11.67 -21.70 13.15
CA ILE A 102 11.19 -21.40 11.78
C ILE A 102 12.04 -22.00 10.66
N GLN A 103 13.17 -22.64 10.96
CA GLN A 103 14.11 -23.10 9.93
C GLN A 103 13.50 -24.08 8.91
N THR A 104 12.49 -24.88 9.31
CA THR A 104 11.78 -25.79 8.41
C THR A 104 10.58 -25.14 7.72
N ASP A 105 10.18 -23.96 8.19
CA ASP A 105 9.04 -23.25 7.64
C ASP A 105 9.33 -22.79 6.22
N LYS A 106 8.28 -22.79 5.42
CA LYS A 106 8.33 -22.59 3.99
C LYS A 106 7.82 -21.22 3.60
N LEU A 107 8.42 -20.69 2.56
CA LEU A 107 8.06 -19.43 1.96
C LEU A 107 8.14 -19.54 0.44
N MET A 108 7.35 -18.74 -0.23
CA MET A 108 7.40 -18.56 -1.67
C MET A 108 8.02 -17.21 -1.97
N GLY A 109 8.98 -17.18 -2.90
CA GLY A 109 9.53 -15.92 -3.37
C GLY A 109 9.82 -15.89 -4.86
N GLY A 110 9.81 -14.69 -5.43
CA GLY A 110 9.98 -14.48 -6.85
C GLY A 110 10.23 -13.02 -7.22
N LEU A 111 10.75 -12.83 -8.43
CA LEU A 111 11.03 -11.52 -9.01
C LEU A 111 10.01 -11.21 -10.09
N GLY A 112 9.39 -10.04 -10.01
CA GLY A 112 8.38 -9.56 -10.94
C GLY A 112 8.68 -8.16 -11.46
N PHE A 113 7.95 -7.78 -12.51
CA PHE A 113 7.96 -6.43 -13.06
C PHE A 113 6.51 -5.97 -13.29
N ALA A 114 6.25 -4.70 -13.02
CA ALA A 114 4.98 -4.06 -13.28
C ALA A 114 5.20 -2.67 -13.89
N ILE A 115 4.24 -2.24 -14.69
CA ILE A 115 4.16 -0.87 -15.18
C ILE A 115 2.99 -0.18 -14.49
N ASP A 116 3.22 1.01 -13.98
CA ASP A 116 2.17 1.89 -13.49
C ASP A 116 2.10 3.14 -14.36
N ALA A 117 0.90 3.68 -14.57
CA ALA A 117 0.70 4.93 -15.26
C ALA A 117 -0.46 5.72 -14.65
N GLY A 118 -0.43 7.03 -14.78
CA GLY A 118 -1.52 7.87 -14.31
C GLY A 118 -1.42 9.28 -14.82
N GLY A 119 -2.47 10.04 -14.57
CA GLY A 119 -2.49 11.45 -14.90
C GLY A 119 -3.63 12.18 -14.23
N THR A 120 -3.47 13.49 -14.13
CA THR A 120 -4.50 14.40 -13.62
C THR A 120 -4.71 15.55 -14.59
N LEU A 121 -5.95 16.03 -14.66
CA LEU A 121 -6.32 17.24 -15.37
C LEU A 121 -6.99 18.19 -14.39
N ALA A 122 -6.38 19.35 -14.16
CA ALA A 122 -6.89 20.38 -13.27
C ALA A 122 -7.41 21.59 -14.05
N PHE A 123 -8.45 22.21 -13.51
CA PHE A 123 -9.06 23.46 -14.00
C PHE A 123 -9.53 24.29 -12.80
N GLY A 124 -8.77 25.33 -12.46
CA GLY A 124 -9.02 26.14 -11.27
C GLY A 124 -8.99 25.28 -10.00
N PRO A 125 -10.05 25.28 -9.18
CA PRO A 125 -10.09 24.50 -7.93
C PRO A 125 -10.39 23.01 -8.13
N PHE A 126 -10.72 22.58 -9.35
CA PHE A 126 -11.13 21.21 -9.66
C PHE A 126 -9.98 20.42 -10.25
N SER A 127 -9.88 19.13 -9.92
CA SER A 127 -9.01 18.18 -10.62
C SER A 127 -9.68 16.83 -10.75
N VAL A 128 -9.45 16.16 -11.87
CA VAL A 128 -9.79 14.75 -12.09
C VAL A 128 -8.53 13.96 -12.33
N GLY A 129 -8.51 12.70 -11.93
CA GLY A 129 -7.36 11.82 -12.06
C GLY A 129 -7.75 10.41 -12.46
N LEU A 130 -6.85 9.76 -13.20
CA LEU A 130 -6.92 8.34 -13.52
C LEU A 130 -5.56 7.71 -13.26
N MET A 131 -5.58 6.50 -12.72
CA MET A 131 -4.39 5.71 -12.47
C MET A 131 -4.65 4.26 -12.87
N VAL A 132 -3.64 3.63 -13.43
CA VAL A 132 -3.54 2.18 -13.55
C VAL A 132 -2.23 1.73 -12.89
N ARG A 133 -2.33 0.70 -12.05
CA ARG A 133 -1.20 0.06 -11.39
C ARG A 133 -1.13 -1.40 -11.77
N ASP A 134 0.05 -1.98 -11.61
CA ASP A 134 0.25 -3.41 -11.67
C ASP A 134 -0.11 -4.00 -13.05
N LEU A 135 0.20 -3.25 -14.12
CA LEU A 135 0.14 -3.79 -15.48
C LEU A 135 1.28 -4.78 -15.70
N ALA A 136 0.95 -6.05 -15.46
CA ALA A 136 1.80 -7.21 -15.65
C ALA A 136 0.93 -8.46 -15.85
N ASP A 137 1.50 -9.54 -16.36
CA ASP A 137 0.80 -10.83 -16.51
C ASP A 137 0.92 -11.66 -15.22
N ARG A 138 2.08 -12.30 -15.06
CA ARG A 138 2.41 -13.15 -13.92
C ARG A 138 3.91 -13.29 -13.79
N PHE A 139 4.38 -13.67 -12.62
CA PHE A 139 5.79 -13.98 -12.40
C PHE A 139 5.95 -15.32 -11.68
N ALA A 140 7.08 -15.99 -11.93
CA ALA A 140 7.37 -17.28 -11.34
C ALA A 140 7.87 -17.12 -9.90
N MET A 141 7.33 -17.94 -9.01
CA MET A 141 7.71 -18.05 -7.60
C MET A 141 8.17 -19.46 -7.28
N LYS A 142 9.12 -19.55 -6.36
CA LYS A 142 9.71 -20.80 -5.90
C LYS A 142 9.52 -20.92 -4.40
N GLU A 143 9.04 -22.09 -4.00
CA GLU A 143 9.03 -22.46 -2.59
C GLU A 143 10.44 -22.84 -2.11
N SER A 144 10.82 -22.34 -0.93
CA SER A 144 12.06 -22.69 -0.24
C SER A 144 11.84 -22.63 1.27
N SER A 145 12.65 -23.36 2.04
CA SER A 145 12.63 -23.22 3.49
C SER A 145 13.60 -22.14 3.96
N ILE A 146 13.35 -21.59 5.15
CA ILE A 146 14.27 -20.65 5.80
C ILE A 146 15.68 -21.25 5.91
N LYS A 147 15.78 -22.54 6.24
CA LYS A 147 17.05 -23.26 6.28
C LYS A 147 17.78 -23.28 4.94
N GLU A 148 17.09 -23.55 3.84
CA GLU A 148 17.71 -23.60 2.52
C GLU A 148 18.29 -22.24 2.12
N ILE A 149 17.56 -21.16 2.43
CA ILE A 149 17.98 -19.78 2.16
C ILE A 149 19.20 -19.42 3.00
N ALA A 150 19.18 -19.77 4.30
CA ALA A 150 20.30 -19.53 5.21
C ALA A 150 21.56 -20.32 4.81
N ASP A 151 21.41 -21.59 4.45
CA ASP A 151 22.52 -22.46 4.07
C ASP A 151 23.14 -22.05 2.70
N LYS A 152 22.32 -21.56 1.76
CA LYS A 152 22.78 -21.18 0.41
C LYS A 152 23.08 -19.69 0.24
N TYR A 153 22.71 -18.86 1.21
CA TYR A 153 22.74 -17.39 1.11
C TYR A 153 22.06 -16.87 -0.16
N MET A 154 20.97 -17.53 -0.58
CA MET A 154 20.29 -17.22 -1.84
C MET A 154 18.79 -17.26 -1.64
N VAL A 155 18.13 -16.16 -2.02
CA VAL A 155 16.66 -16.05 -1.98
C VAL A 155 16.02 -16.91 -3.08
N PRO A 156 14.81 -17.45 -2.88
CA PRO A 156 14.11 -18.19 -3.93
C PRO A 156 13.78 -17.27 -5.11
N MET A 157 14.16 -17.70 -6.31
CA MET A 157 13.87 -16.99 -7.56
C MET A 157 13.39 -17.99 -8.62
N GLY A 158 12.48 -17.53 -9.48
CA GLY A 158 11.90 -18.37 -10.55
C GLY A 158 10.95 -19.42 -9.97
N GLY A 159 10.77 -20.55 -10.66
CA GLY A 159 9.92 -21.66 -10.20
C GLY A 159 8.89 -22.10 -11.24
N LEU A 160 8.02 -23.02 -10.85
CA LEU A 160 6.90 -23.51 -11.67
C LEU A 160 5.55 -22.95 -11.22
N ASP A 161 5.49 -22.40 -10.00
CA ASP A 161 4.30 -21.73 -9.49
C ASP A 161 4.29 -20.30 -10.00
N TYR A 162 3.12 -19.83 -10.44
CA TYR A 162 2.96 -18.50 -11.01
C TYR A 162 2.05 -17.66 -10.13
N TYR A 163 2.52 -16.47 -9.77
CA TYR A 163 1.71 -15.45 -9.13
C TYR A 163 1.14 -14.53 -10.19
N THR A 164 -0.20 -14.51 -10.31
CA THR A 164 -0.91 -13.61 -11.21
C THR A 164 -1.03 -12.23 -10.59
N ILE A 165 -0.66 -11.21 -11.36
CA ILE A 165 -0.79 -9.82 -10.93
C ILE A 165 -2.10 -9.29 -11.50
N SER A 166 -2.95 -8.72 -10.65
CA SER A 166 -4.21 -8.10 -11.05
C SER A 166 -4.03 -6.59 -11.17
N PRO A 167 -4.22 -6.00 -12.38
CA PRO A 167 -4.15 -4.56 -12.53
C PRO A 167 -5.21 -3.84 -11.69
N ILE A 168 -4.82 -2.74 -11.08
CA ILE A 168 -5.72 -1.88 -10.29
C ILE A 168 -5.97 -0.60 -11.07
N TYR A 169 -7.24 -0.29 -11.29
CA TYR A 169 -7.67 0.96 -11.94
C TYR A 169 -8.31 1.85 -10.89
N THR A 170 -7.85 3.10 -10.79
CA THR A 170 -8.39 4.08 -9.85
C THR A 170 -8.78 5.35 -10.60
N ALA A 171 -9.94 5.90 -10.26
CA ALA A 171 -10.38 7.21 -10.73
C ALA A 171 -10.65 8.12 -9.54
N GLY A 172 -10.29 9.40 -9.67
CA GLY A 172 -10.40 10.36 -8.60
C GLY A 172 -10.88 11.74 -9.05
N PHE A 173 -11.49 12.46 -8.12
CA PHE A 173 -11.84 13.86 -8.23
C PHE A 173 -11.42 14.59 -6.96
N SER A 174 -10.90 15.81 -7.12
CA SER A 174 -10.60 16.69 -6.00
C SER A 174 -11.12 18.10 -6.19
N LEU A 175 -11.47 18.74 -5.07
CA LEU A 175 -11.91 20.12 -5.00
C LEU A 175 -11.09 20.87 -3.94
N ALA A 176 -10.28 21.82 -4.39
CA ALA A 176 -9.45 22.69 -3.58
C ALA A 176 -10.19 23.99 -3.26
N LEU A 177 -10.45 24.25 -1.98
CA LEU A 177 -11.15 25.41 -1.46
C LEU A 177 -10.21 26.29 -0.65
N ASP A 178 -10.33 27.60 -0.83
CA ASP A 178 -9.69 28.62 0.01
C ASP A 178 -8.16 28.42 0.19
N GLN A 179 -7.46 28.16 -0.92
CA GLN A 179 -6.04 27.78 -0.92
C GLN A 179 -5.09 28.89 -0.42
N ASP A 180 -5.53 30.15 -0.43
CA ASP A 180 -4.76 31.29 0.06
C ASP A 180 -4.96 31.56 1.57
N SER A 181 -5.81 30.77 2.24
CA SER A 181 -6.16 30.94 3.64
C SER A 181 -5.16 30.28 4.59
N LEU A 182 -5.32 30.55 5.88
CA LEU A 182 -4.60 29.82 6.94
C LEU A 182 -5.16 28.41 7.15
N LEU A 183 -6.34 28.14 6.60
CA LEU A 183 -7.05 26.87 6.69
C LEU A 183 -7.50 26.39 5.30
N PRO A 184 -6.56 26.11 4.37
CA PRO A 184 -6.93 25.59 3.06
C PRO A 184 -7.60 24.22 3.21
N VAL A 185 -8.63 23.95 2.41
CA VAL A 185 -9.39 22.71 2.49
C VAL A 185 -9.40 22.03 1.13
N THR A 186 -9.11 20.73 1.09
CA THR A 186 -9.22 19.93 -0.12
C THR A 186 -10.10 18.72 0.13
N LEU A 187 -11.10 18.52 -0.73
CA LEU A 187 -11.98 17.37 -0.74
C LEU A 187 -11.52 16.38 -1.80
N PHE A 188 -11.56 15.10 -1.50
CA PHE A 188 -11.20 14.01 -2.41
C PHE A 188 -12.31 12.97 -2.46
N VAL A 189 -12.59 12.48 -3.66
CA VAL A 189 -13.43 11.31 -3.88
C VAL A 189 -12.72 10.40 -4.87
N GLU A 190 -12.55 9.15 -4.52
CA GLU A 190 -11.85 8.16 -5.32
C GLU A 190 -12.66 6.87 -5.42
N ALA A 191 -12.40 6.10 -6.46
CA ALA A 191 -12.99 4.79 -6.65
C ALA A 191 -11.95 3.82 -7.20
N ASP A 192 -11.82 2.69 -6.52
CA ASP A 192 -11.12 1.52 -7.05
C ASP A 192 -12.08 0.73 -7.95
N ASP A 193 -11.57 0.32 -9.11
CA ASP A 193 -12.36 -0.30 -10.18
C ASP A 193 -13.57 0.55 -10.63
N PRO A 194 -13.32 1.71 -11.28
CA PRO A 194 -14.39 2.59 -11.77
C PRO A 194 -15.29 1.93 -12.81
N LEU A 195 -14.81 0.88 -13.51
CA LEU A 195 -15.64 0.12 -14.46
C LEU A 195 -16.79 -0.59 -13.74
N SER A 196 -16.54 -1.13 -12.55
CA SER A 196 -17.60 -1.70 -11.73
C SER A 196 -18.63 -0.67 -11.28
N LEU A 197 -18.25 0.61 -11.09
CA LEU A 197 -19.21 1.67 -10.77
C LEU A 197 -20.16 1.97 -11.93
N PHE A 198 -19.64 2.02 -13.17
CA PHE A 198 -20.47 2.24 -14.35
C PHE A 198 -21.53 1.14 -14.53
N SER A 199 -21.22 -0.09 -14.13
CA SER A 199 -22.19 -1.20 -14.15
C SER A 199 -23.31 -1.05 -13.11
N LEU A 200 -23.09 -0.30 -12.03
CA LEU A 200 -24.07 -0.08 -10.97
C LEU A 200 -25.01 1.09 -11.24
N LEU A 201 -24.63 2.07 -12.07
CA LEU A 201 -25.46 3.23 -12.42
C LEU A 201 -26.88 2.86 -12.91
N PRO A 202 -27.07 1.83 -13.76
CA PRO A 202 -28.41 1.46 -14.24
C PRO A 202 -29.17 0.55 -13.27
N SER A 203 -28.48 -0.15 -12.37
CA SER A 203 -29.02 -1.33 -11.68
C SER A 203 -29.10 -1.18 -10.16
N ASN A 204 -28.15 -0.48 -9.52
CA ASN A 204 -28.11 -0.32 -8.08
C ASN A 204 -27.26 0.87 -7.61
N ILE A 205 -27.77 2.09 -7.81
CA ILE A 205 -27.08 3.34 -7.45
C ILE A 205 -26.77 3.45 -5.94
N GLN A 206 -27.50 2.72 -5.10
CA GLN A 206 -27.36 2.75 -3.64
C GLN A 206 -26.06 2.07 -3.17
N GLU A 207 -25.47 1.22 -4.00
CA GLU A 207 -24.20 0.54 -3.72
C GLU A 207 -22.96 1.37 -4.13
N ILE A 208 -23.13 2.49 -4.86
CA ILE A 208 -22.00 3.30 -5.30
C ILE A 208 -21.19 3.86 -4.11
N PRO A 209 -21.80 4.44 -3.05
CA PRO A 209 -21.04 4.98 -1.93
C PRO A 209 -20.18 3.94 -1.18
N SER A 210 -20.53 2.65 -1.23
CA SER A 210 -19.73 1.60 -0.56
C SER A 210 -18.46 1.22 -1.34
N LYS A 211 -18.36 1.66 -2.59
CA LYS A 211 -17.20 1.47 -3.48
C LYS A 211 -16.37 2.74 -3.69
N MET A 212 -16.71 3.82 -2.98
CA MET A 212 -15.97 5.08 -3.06
C MET A 212 -15.22 5.36 -1.77
N HIS A 213 -14.08 6.02 -1.91
CA HIS A 213 -13.26 6.54 -0.84
C HIS A 213 -13.44 8.05 -0.78
N PHE A 214 -13.64 8.58 0.42
CA PHE A 214 -13.81 10.01 0.63
C PHE A 214 -12.66 10.51 1.51
N GLY A 215 -12.06 11.62 1.11
CA GLY A 215 -10.97 12.26 1.83
C GLY A 215 -11.24 13.74 2.06
N LEU A 216 -10.78 14.24 3.19
CA LEU A 216 -10.76 15.65 3.54
C LEU A 216 -9.37 15.98 4.07
N GLU A 217 -8.71 16.95 3.45
CA GLU A 217 -7.46 17.54 3.92
C GLU A 217 -7.71 18.98 4.35
N ILE A 218 -7.21 19.34 5.53
CA ILE A 218 -7.29 20.69 6.09
C ILE A 218 -5.86 21.11 6.45
N GLY A 219 -5.33 22.10 5.76
CA GLY A 219 -4.09 22.75 6.19
C GLY A 219 -4.33 23.52 7.49
N ILE A 220 -3.40 23.46 8.42
CA ILE A 220 -3.44 24.25 9.65
C ILE A 220 -2.13 25.03 9.68
N LEU A 221 -2.19 26.32 9.32
CA LEU A 221 -0.98 27.12 9.08
C LEU A 221 -0.16 26.51 7.92
N LYS A 222 1.08 26.98 7.73
CA LYS A 222 1.96 26.52 6.64
C LYS A 222 2.78 25.26 6.96
N PHE A 223 2.68 24.73 8.17
CA PHE A 223 3.56 23.67 8.65
C PHE A 223 2.81 22.42 9.15
N SER A 224 1.48 22.39 9.14
CA SER A 224 0.75 21.19 9.51
C SER A 224 -0.51 20.96 8.69
N THR A 225 -0.95 19.70 8.69
CA THR A 225 -2.09 19.25 7.91
C THR A 225 -2.86 18.20 8.70
N LEU A 226 -4.18 18.31 8.69
CA LEU A 226 -5.09 17.30 9.21
C LEU A 226 -5.76 16.58 8.03
N ARG A 227 -5.81 15.25 8.11
CA ARG A 227 -6.43 14.39 7.08
C ARG A 227 -7.48 13.52 7.73
N ILE A 228 -8.64 13.42 7.11
CA ILE A 228 -9.74 12.54 7.51
C ILE A 228 -10.16 11.75 6.28
N GLY A 229 -10.33 10.45 6.44
CA GLY A 229 -10.74 9.55 5.37
C GLY A 229 -11.88 8.64 5.78
N PHE A 230 -12.66 8.22 4.79
CA PHE A 230 -13.70 7.22 4.93
C PHE A 230 -13.62 6.25 3.75
N ASN A 231 -13.42 4.98 4.04
CA ASN A 231 -13.30 3.91 3.06
C ASN A 231 -14.14 2.71 3.53
N GLN A 232 -15.11 2.27 2.72
CA GLN A 232 -15.87 1.03 2.93
C GLN A 232 -16.44 0.88 4.37
N GLY A 233 -16.96 1.98 4.96
CA GLY A 233 -17.51 1.93 6.31
C GLY A 233 -16.48 2.03 7.44
N CYS A 234 -15.23 2.36 7.13
CA CYS A 234 -14.15 2.54 8.09
C CYS A 234 -13.56 3.95 8.01
N PHE A 235 -13.22 4.50 9.16
CA PHE A 235 -12.65 5.85 9.27
C PHE A 235 -11.13 5.78 9.40
N SER A 236 -10.46 6.79 8.85
CA SER A 236 -9.05 7.07 9.07
C SER A 236 -8.85 8.53 9.43
N ALA A 237 -7.85 8.81 10.24
CA ALA A 237 -7.44 10.16 10.60
C ALA A 237 -5.92 10.25 10.63
N GLY A 238 -5.35 11.35 10.17
CA GLY A 238 -3.92 11.56 10.19
C GLY A 238 -3.53 13.02 10.37
N VAL A 239 -2.32 13.24 10.85
CA VAL A 239 -1.70 14.55 11.00
C VAL A 239 -0.33 14.54 10.34
N GLY A 240 -0.05 15.59 9.59
CA GLY A 240 1.25 15.87 8.99
C GLY A 240 1.87 17.11 9.62
N ILE A 241 3.18 17.08 9.83
CA ILE A 241 3.99 18.22 10.25
C ILE A 241 5.13 18.38 9.24
N HIS A 242 5.24 19.57 8.66
CA HIS A 242 6.21 19.96 7.66
C HIS A 242 7.24 20.90 8.28
N LEU A 243 8.45 20.39 8.49
CA LEU A 243 9.62 21.15 8.93
C LEU A 243 10.58 21.35 7.74
N LEU A 244 11.57 22.23 7.89
CA LEU A 244 12.47 22.63 6.79
C LEU A 244 13.15 21.43 6.09
N PHE A 245 13.61 20.45 6.84
CA PHE A 245 14.35 19.28 6.34
C PHE A 245 13.66 17.95 6.69
N LEU A 246 12.47 18.00 7.29
CA LEU A 246 11.80 16.81 7.85
C LEU A 246 10.28 16.95 7.73
N ASP A 247 9.65 15.97 7.08
CA ASP A 247 8.22 15.74 7.18
C ASP A 247 7.96 14.60 8.15
N LEU A 248 7.00 14.79 9.05
CA LEU A 248 6.49 13.75 9.94
C LEU A 248 5.00 13.56 9.69
N ASN A 249 4.58 12.33 9.48
CA ASN A 249 3.17 11.98 9.36
C ASN A 249 2.82 10.89 10.38
N ALA A 250 1.67 11.04 11.01
CA ALA A 250 1.06 10.02 11.84
C ALA A 250 -0.36 9.77 11.36
N ALA A 251 -0.76 8.52 11.24
CA ALA A 251 -2.12 8.15 10.85
C ALA A 251 -2.64 7.01 11.70
N MET A 252 -3.92 7.05 12.00
CA MET A 252 -4.69 5.93 12.51
C MET A 252 -5.73 5.55 11.47
N PHE A 253 -5.90 4.25 11.27
CA PHE A 253 -6.84 3.75 10.27
C PHE A 253 -7.51 2.48 10.77
N THR A 254 -8.72 2.27 10.24
CA THR A 254 -9.37 0.98 10.26
C THR A 254 -9.66 0.60 8.81
N GLU A 255 -9.43 -0.66 8.46
CA GLU A 255 -9.72 -1.17 7.12
C GLU A 255 -10.37 -2.55 7.18
N PRO A 256 -11.20 -2.90 6.19
CA PRO A 256 -11.67 -4.27 6.03
C PRO A 256 -10.52 -5.16 5.54
N LEU A 257 -10.36 -6.32 6.18
CA LEU A 257 -9.51 -7.41 5.70
C LEU A 257 -10.40 -8.59 5.30
N ASP A 258 -10.05 -9.22 4.18
CA ASP A 258 -10.58 -10.53 3.81
C ASP A 258 -9.52 -11.58 4.14
N ILE A 259 -9.79 -12.40 5.15
CA ILE A 259 -8.90 -13.48 5.57
C ILE A 259 -9.69 -14.77 5.44
N ALA A 260 -9.27 -15.64 4.53
CA ALA A 260 -9.90 -16.94 4.28
C ALA A 260 -11.44 -16.87 4.07
N GLY A 261 -11.95 -15.77 3.49
CA GLY A 261 -13.38 -15.56 3.24
C GLY A 261 -14.16 -14.96 4.43
N SER A 262 -13.49 -14.67 5.55
CA SER A 262 -14.03 -13.95 6.70
C SER A 262 -13.70 -12.46 6.58
N LYS A 263 -14.73 -11.60 6.55
CA LYS A 263 -14.57 -10.14 6.57
C LYS A 263 -14.33 -9.67 8.00
N THR A 264 -13.10 -9.34 8.32
CA THR A 264 -12.72 -8.74 9.62
C THR A 264 -12.30 -7.28 9.43
N LYS A 265 -12.12 -6.54 10.52
CA LYS A 265 -11.57 -5.18 10.49
C LYS A 265 -10.23 -5.16 11.20
N ARG A 266 -9.21 -4.61 10.56
CA ARG A 266 -7.91 -4.30 11.18
C ARG A 266 -7.86 -2.82 11.50
N SER A 267 -7.35 -2.48 12.68
CA SER A 267 -6.98 -1.10 12.99
C SER A 267 -5.48 -1.00 13.20
N GLY A 268 -4.89 0.11 12.78
CA GLY A 268 -3.45 0.31 12.82
C GLY A 268 -3.07 1.76 13.09
N LEU A 269 -1.82 1.93 13.50
CA LEU A 269 -1.14 3.21 13.60
C LEU A 269 0.05 3.18 12.64
N VAL A 270 0.21 4.24 11.84
CA VAL A 270 1.36 4.45 10.97
C VAL A 270 2.08 5.69 11.41
N LEU A 271 3.40 5.59 11.50
CA LEU A 271 4.29 6.73 11.67
C LEU A 271 5.26 6.75 10.49
N GLN A 272 5.39 7.88 9.83
CA GLN A 272 6.28 8.08 8.70
C GLN A 272 7.12 9.34 8.92
N GLY A 273 8.42 9.23 8.70
CA GLY A 273 9.33 10.37 8.64
C GLY A 273 10.02 10.41 7.28
N ALA A 274 10.09 11.58 6.65
CA ALA A 274 10.82 11.80 5.40
C ALA A 274 11.79 12.96 5.56
N ILE A 275 13.07 12.71 5.29
CA ILE A 275 14.12 13.73 5.31
C ILE A 275 14.22 14.35 3.92
N LYS A 276 14.20 15.67 3.86
CA LYS A 276 14.34 16.46 2.63
C LYS A 276 15.73 17.08 2.57
N PHE A 277 16.35 17.05 1.39
CA PHE A 277 17.64 17.68 1.09
C PHE A 277 17.49 18.68 -0.05
#